data_AF-A0A7V9QCP0-F1
#
_entry.id   AF-A0A7V9QCP0-F1
#
_cell.length_a   1.000
_cell.length_b   1.000
_cell.length_c   1.000
_cell.angle_alpha   90.00
_cell.angle_beta   90.00
_cell.angle_gamma   90.00
#
_symmetry.space_group_name_H-M   'P 1'
#
loop_
_entity.id
_entity.type
_entity.pdbx_description
1 polymer ?
#
loop_
_entity_poly.entity_id
_entity_poly.type
_entity_poly.pdbx_seq_one_letter_code
_entity_poly.pdbx_strand_id
1 'polypeptide(L)'
;MSQDHSASPIRIQLSDDRYARLRRSLEQHFLDEFDEPLSDFRARGLVDFFIRELGPPIYNQGVRDASRFMQEKLTDIEGEVYERETQ
;
A
#
# COMPACT_ATOMS: atom_id res chain seq x y z
N MET A 1 -26.08 3.24 -21.30
CA MET A 1 -25.75 2.78 -19.93
C MET A 1 -24.24 2.70 -19.83
N SER A 2 -23.58 3.83 -19.60
CA SER A 2 -22.14 3.85 -19.37
C SER A 2 -21.94 3.46 -17.92
N GLN A 3 -21.45 2.24 -17.70
CA GLN A 3 -21.13 1.77 -16.36
C GLN A 3 -20.04 2.67 -15.79
N ASP A 4 -20.36 3.34 -14.69
CA ASP A 4 -19.44 4.06 -13.83
C ASP A 4 -18.43 3.04 -13.27
N HIS A 5 -17.24 2.98 -13.87
CA HIS A 5 -16.22 2.05 -13.45
C HIS A 5 -15.59 2.57 -12.16
N SER A 6 -16.06 2.01 -11.04
CA SER A 6 -15.27 1.77 -9.83
C SER A 6 -14.67 3.03 -9.19
N ALA A 7 -15.49 3.77 -8.46
CA ALA A 7 -14.98 4.47 -7.28
C ALA A 7 -14.54 3.40 -6.27
N SER A 8 -13.25 3.03 -6.29
CA SER A 8 -12.68 2.14 -5.28
C SER A 8 -12.98 2.71 -3.88
N PRO A 9 -13.56 1.94 -2.95
CA PRO A 9 -14.11 2.47 -1.70
C PRO A 9 -13.06 3.03 -0.74
N ILE A 10 -11.77 2.82 -1.02
CA ILE A 10 -10.66 3.27 -0.18
C ILE A 10 -9.68 4.06 -1.04
N ARG A 11 -9.73 5.39 -0.93
CA ARG A 11 -8.61 6.24 -1.32
C ARG A 11 -7.55 6.16 -0.22
N ILE A 12 -6.35 5.72 -0.57
CA ILE A 12 -5.21 5.82 0.34
C ILE A 12 -4.94 7.30 0.59
N GLN A 13 -4.98 7.68 1.86
CA GLN A 13 -4.69 9.03 2.33
C GLN A 13 -3.58 8.94 3.36
N LEU A 14 -2.57 9.78 3.21
CA LEU A 14 -1.52 9.93 4.20
C LEU A 14 -1.91 11.02 5.18
N SER A 15 -1.48 10.88 6.44
CA SER A 15 -1.50 12.01 7.36
C SER A 15 -0.55 13.10 6.87
N ASP A 16 -0.83 14.35 7.27
CA ASP A 16 -0.02 15.51 6.89
C ASP A 16 1.46 15.31 7.23
N ASP A 17 1.75 14.72 8.40
CA ASP A 17 3.13 14.42 8.83
C ASP A 17 3.83 13.41 7.91
N ARG A 18 3.13 12.34 7.53
CA ARG A 18 3.69 11.31 6.63
C ARG A 18 3.89 11.87 5.24
N TYR A 19 2.94 12.68 4.76
CA TYR A 19 3.04 13.37 3.49
C TYR A 19 4.25 14.32 3.47
N ALA A 20 4.38 15.18 4.49
CA ALA A 20 5.49 16.12 4.61
C ALA A 20 6.85 15.42 4.77
N ARG A 21 6.89 14.25 5.41
CA ARG A 21 8.09 13.42 5.50
C ARG A 21 8.48 12.84 4.14
N LEU A 22 7.53 12.29 3.38
CA LEU A 22 7.81 11.76 2.04
C LEU A 22 8.28 12.84 1.08
N ARG A 23 7.63 14.01 1.10
CA ARG A 23 8.04 15.16 0.30
C ARG A 23 9.50 15.54 0.57
N ARG A 24 9.87 15.74 1.84
CA ARG A 24 11.26 16.03 2.24
C ARG A 24 12.23 14.92 1.84
N SER A 25 11.83 13.67 1.99
CA SER A 25 12.64 12.52 1.56
C SER A 25 12.89 12.51 0.06
N LEU A 26 11.90 12.87 -0.75
CA LEU A 26 12.05 13.01 -2.20
C LEU A 26 12.98 14.17 -2.56
N GLU A 27 12.84 15.32 -1.90
CA GLU A 27 13.74 16.47 -2.13
C GLU A 27 15.20 16.11 -1.84
N GLN A 28 15.46 15.45 -0.72
CA GLN A 28 16.81 15.00 -0.37
C GLN A 28 17.32 13.93 -1.33
N HIS A 29 16.50 12.92 -1.64
CA HIS A 29 16.89 11.87 -2.59
C HIS A 29 17.28 12.43 -3.97
N PHE A 30 16.55 13.45 -4.44
CA PHE A 30 16.89 14.10 -5.72
C PHE A 30 18.21 14.85 -5.67
N LEU A 31 18.47 15.55 -4.56
CA LEU A 31 19.74 16.23 -4.36
C LEU A 31 20.90 15.24 -4.23
N ASP A 32 20.73 14.18 -3.45
CA ASP A 32 21.78 13.23 -3.12
C ASP A 32 22.14 12.31 -4.30
N GLU A 33 21.13 11.81 -5.03
CA GLU A 33 21.35 10.81 -6.09
C GLU A 33 21.48 11.43 -7.49
N PHE A 34 20.90 12.61 -7.72
CA PHE A 34 20.87 13.24 -9.04
C PHE A 34 21.54 14.61 -9.09
N ASP A 35 22.05 15.13 -7.96
CA ASP A 35 22.59 16.50 -7.84
C ASP A 35 21.60 17.57 -8.37
N GLU A 36 20.29 17.27 -8.31
CA GLU A 36 19.24 18.16 -8.79
C GLU A 36 18.36 18.62 -7.62
N PRO A 37 18.22 19.94 -7.37
CA PRO A 37 17.28 20.42 -6.39
C PRO A 37 15.84 20.23 -6.88
N LEU A 38 15.05 19.46 -6.13
CA LEU A 38 13.63 19.31 -6.37
C LEU A 38 12.85 20.37 -5.57
N SER A 39 12.03 21.17 -6.25
CA SER A 39 11.21 22.18 -5.57
C SER A 39 10.04 21.55 -4.81
N ASP A 40 9.57 22.22 -3.74
CA ASP A 40 8.43 21.78 -2.92
C ASP A 40 7.18 21.49 -3.77
N PHE A 41 6.89 22.33 -4.77
CA PHE A 41 5.77 22.13 -5.69
C PHE A 41 5.91 20.84 -6.51
N ARG A 42 7.09 20.58 -7.10
CA ARG A 42 7.34 19.36 -7.88
C ARG A 42 7.31 18.13 -6.98
N ALA A 43 7.89 18.21 -5.78
CA ALA A 43 7.89 17.14 -4.80
C ALA A 43 6.47 16.75 -4.38
N ARG A 44 5.58 17.72 -4.10
CA ARG A 44 4.15 17.46 -3.84
C ARG A 44 3.47 16.74 -5.01
N GLY A 45 3.66 17.25 -6.23
CA GLY A 45 3.09 16.63 -7.42
C GLY A 45 3.52 15.18 -7.61
N LEU A 46 4.80 14.86 -7.32
CA LEU A 46 5.31 13.48 -7.36
C LEU A 46 4.70 12.60 -6.26
N VAL A 47 4.59 13.11 -5.01
CA VAL A 47 3.93 12.37 -3.93
C VAL A 47 2.48 12.05 -4.30
N ASP A 48 1.72 13.03 -4.80
CA ASP A 48 0.33 12.85 -5.20
C ASP A 48 0.18 11.84 -6.33
N PHE A 49 1.08 11.91 -7.33
CA PHE A 49 1.15 10.94 -8.41
C PHE A 49 1.40 9.52 -7.87
N PHE A 50 2.39 9.33 -7.02
CA PHE A 50 2.71 8.01 -6.48
C PHE A 50 1.59 7.45 -5.59
N ILE A 51 0.95 8.26 -4.74
CA ILE A 51 -0.19 7.80 -3.94
C ILE A 51 -1.32 7.32 -4.86
N ARG A 52 -1.58 8.04 -5.96
CA ARG A 52 -2.64 7.67 -6.91
C ARG A 52 -2.32 6.40 -7.69
N GLU A 53 -1.12 6.30 -8.24
CA GLU A 53 -0.76 5.21 -9.16
C GLU A 53 -0.23 3.96 -8.42
N LEU A 54 0.62 4.14 -7.41
CA LEU A 54 1.23 3.02 -6.66
C LEU A 54 0.40 2.60 -5.46
N GLY A 55 -0.39 3.51 -4.89
CA GLY A 55 -1.17 3.23 -3.68
C GLY A 55 -2.09 2.01 -3.80
N PRO A 56 -3.10 2.04 -4.70
CA PRO A 56 -4.06 0.94 -4.84
C PRO A 56 -3.43 -0.44 -5.10
N PRO A 57 -2.49 -0.62 -6.06
CA PRO A 57 -1.91 -1.94 -6.28
C PRO A 57 -1.10 -2.44 -5.08
N ILE A 58 -0.33 -1.57 -4.40
CA ILE A 58 0.44 -1.96 -3.20
C ILE A 58 -0.48 -2.36 -2.06
N TYR A 59 -1.52 -1.57 -1.78
CA TYR A 59 -2.47 -1.88 -0.71
C TYR A 59 -3.20 -3.21 -0.96
N ASN A 60 -3.71 -3.40 -2.18
CA ASN A 60 -4.40 -4.64 -2.54
C ASN A 60 -3.48 -5.86 -2.45
N GLN A 61 -2.19 -5.70 -2.81
CA GLN A 61 -1.20 -6.75 -2.62
C GLN A 61 -1.00 -7.07 -1.14
N GLY A 62 -0.81 -6.06 -0.30
CA GLY A 62 -0.68 -6.24 1.16
C GLY A 62 -1.88 -6.95 1.79
N VAL A 63 -3.11 -6.60 1.38
CA VAL A 63 -4.33 -7.29 1.84
C VAL A 63 -4.33 -8.76 1.42
N ARG A 64 -3.97 -9.07 0.17
CA ARG A 64 -3.89 -10.46 -0.30
C ARG A 64 -2.83 -11.26 0.45
N ASP A 65 -1.68 -10.67 0.72
CA ASP A 65 -0.59 -11.34 1.44
C ASP A 65 -0.97 -11.61 2.90
N ALA A 66 -1.61 -10.65 3.57
CA ALA A 66 -2.15 -10.86 4.92
C ALA A 66 -3.21 -11.97 4.95
N SER A 67 -4.14 -11.97 4.00
CA SER A 67 -5.16 -13.01 3.89
C SER A 67 -4.56 -14.39 3.65
N ARG A 68 -3.55 -14.51 2.78
CA ARG A 68 -2.85 -15.78 2.53
C ARG A 68 -2.19 -16.30 3.80
N PHE A 69 -1.44 -15.44 4.50
CA PHE A 69 -0.78 -15.80 5.75
C PHE A 69 -1.76 -16.34 6.79
N MET A 70 -2.92 -15.70 6.94
CA MET A 70 -3.94 -16.16 7.89
C MET A 70 -4.58 -17.49 7.48
N GLN A 71 -4.80 -17.72 6.17
CA GLN A 71 -5.35 -18.98 5.67
C GLN A 71 -4.39 -20.16 5.91
N GLU A 72 -3.09 -19.94 5.70
CA GLU A 72 -2.05 -20.93 6.02
C GLU A 72 -2.11 -21.29 7.51
N LYS A 73 -2.19 -20.30 8.40
CA LYS A 73 -2.32 -20.54 9.85
C LYS A 73 -3.59 -21.26 10.25
N LEU A 74 -4.70 -20.98 9.60
CA LEU A 74 -5.94 -21.71 9.87
C LEU A 74 -5.82 -23.18 9.46
N THR A 75 -5.21 -23.44 8.31
CA THR A 75 -4.97 -24.80 7.81
C THR A 75 -4.03 -25.59 8.74
N ASP A 76 -2.97 -24.94 9.24
CA ASP A 76 -2.06 -25.55 10.23
C ASP A 76 -2.82 -25.99 11.48
N ILE A 77 -3.69 -25.12 12.02
CA ILE A 77 -4.51 -25.41 13.22
C ILE A 77 -5.48 -26.56 12.97
N GLU A 78 -6.14 -26.59 11.81
CA GLU A 78 -7.06 -27.69 11.44
C GLU A 78 -6.34 -29.03 11.40
N GLY A 79 -5.05 -29.07 11.03
CA GLY A 79 -4.24 -30.29 11.07
C GLY A 79 -3.75 -30.67 12.47
N GLU A 80 -3.31 -29.69 13.26
CA GLU A 80 -2.73 -29.92 14.61
C GLU A 80 -3.78 -30.30 15.66
N VAL A 81 -4.98 -29.71 15.59
CA VAL A 81 -6.05 -29.84 16.59
C VAL A 81 -7.11 -30.86 16.14
N TYR A 82 -6.86 -31.61 15.06
CA TYR A 82 -7.80 -32.58 14.54
C TYR A 82 -8.00 -33.79 15.47
N GLU A 83 -9.19 -33.91 16.05
CA GLU A 83 -9.63 -35.12 16.72
C GLU A 83 -10.39 -36.02 15.75
N ARG A 84 -10.01 -37.30 15.69
CA ARG A 84 -10.68 -38.27 14.82
C ARG A 84 -12.09 -38.56 15.35
N GLU A 85 -13.08 -38.50 14.47
CA GLU A 85 -14.42 -38.96 14.76
C GLU A 85 -14.41 -40.48 15.04
N THR A 86 -14.91 -40.89 16.20
CA THR A 86 -15.07 -42.31 16.55
C THR A 86 -16.25 -42.90 15.78
N GLN A 87 -16.00 -43.97 15.02
CA GLN A 87 -17.02 -44.81 14.38
C GLN A 87 -17.88 -45.56 15.39
#